data_AF-A0A7K2N034-F1
#
_entry.id   AF-A0A7K2N034-F1
#
_cell.length_a   1.000
_cell.length_b   1.000
_cell.length_c   1.000
_cell.angle_alpha   90.00
_cell.angle_beta   90.00
_cell.angle_gamma   90.00
#
_symmetry.space_group_name_H-M   'P 1'
#
loop_
_entity.id
_entity.type
_entity.pdbx_description
1 polymer ?
#
loop_
_entity_poly.entity_id
_entity_poly.type
_entity_poly.pdbx_seq_one_letter_code
_entity_poly.pdbx_strand_id
1 'polypeptide(L)'
;GVSVETCEEALTAIARPNVASVQIILNPFRMKPLREVLPAAREAGVGIIARVPLASGLLSGKYTKDTVFAANDHRNFNRHGEAFDQGETFSGVDFATGVEAAAEFAALAPGGYTPAQLALRWIVQQPGVTSVIPGARSPEQARANTDAARLPELSEDTLAAIRDLYDRRIKDQVESRW
;
A
#
# COMPACT_ATOMS: atom_id res chain seq x y z
N GLY A 1 -5.34 19.57 3.45
CA GLY A 1 -4.60 18.34 3.74
C GLY A 1 -3.21 18.42 3.15
N VAL A 2 -2.34 17.49 3.50
CA VAL A 2 -0.97 17.38 2.97
C VAL A 2 -0.73 15.99 2.39
N SER A 3 0.29 15.84 1.53
CA SER A 3 0.82 14.55 1.09
C SER A 3 2.26 14.45 1.57
N VAL A 4 2.63 13.29 2.13
CA VAL A 4 3.93 13.07 2.78
C VAL A 4 4.49 11.70 2.38
N GLU A 5 5.81 11.53 2.55
CA GLU A 5 6.53 10.30 2.21
C GLU A 5 6.77 9.42 3.44
N THR A 6 7.05 10.05 4.59
CA THR A 6 7.48 9.35 5.82
C THR A 6 6.46 9.46 6.96
N CYS A 7 6.53 8.54 7.92
CA CYS A 7 5.78 8.65 9.17
C CYS A 7 6.15 9.93 9.96
N GLU A 8 7.42 10.36 9.95
CA GLU A 8 7.86 11.57 10.66
C GLU A 8 7.20 12.84 10.11
N GLU A 9 7.15 12.99 8.78
CA GLU A 9 6.45 14.09 8.12
C GLU A 9 4.95 14.05 8.43
N ALA A 10 4.34 12.86 8.41
CA ALA A 10 2.93 12.69 8.74
C ALA A 10 2.62 13.13 10.18
N LEU A 11 3.43 12.69 11.15
CA LEU A 11 3.29 13.06 12.56
C LEU A 11 3.49 14.57 12.76
N THR A 12 4.48 15.15 12.08
CA THR A 12 4.72 16.61 12.09
C THR A 12 3.51 17.38 11.56
N ALA A 13 2.88 16.89 10.49
CA ALA A 13 1.70 17.51 9.91
C ALA A 13 0.47 17.37 10.82
N ILE A 14 0.23 16.18 11.37
CA ILE A 14 -0.90 15.89 12.28
C ILE A 14 -0.88 16.80 13.52
N ALA A 15 0.31 17.15 14.01
CA ALA A 15 0.47 18.06 15.15
C ALA A 15 0.13 19.54 14.86
N ARG A 16 -0.08 19.92 13.59
CA ARG A 16 -0.39 21.31 13.21
C ARG A 16 -1.89 21.57 13.25
N PRO A 17 -2.32 22.77 13.71
CA PRO A 17 -3.73 23.13 13.68
C PRO A 17 -4.26 23.17 12.24
N ASN A 18 -5.54 22.86 12.08
CA ASN A 18 -6.29 22.92 10.81
C ASN A 18 -5.85 21.92 9.72
N VAL A 19 -5.03 20.91 10.04
CA VAL A 19 -4.77 19.80 9.11
C VAL A 19 -5.96 18.85 9.11
N ALA A 20 -6.76 18.89 8.04
CA ALA A 20 -7.93 18.03 7.92
C ALA A 20 -7.62 16.60 7.45
N SER A 21 -6.54 16.42 6.68
CA SER A 21 -6.17 15.12 6.11
C SER A 21 -4.70 14.99 5.75
N VAL A 22 -4.20 13.76 5.79
CA VAL A 22 -2.86 13.36 5.33
C VAL A 22 -2.99 12.25 4.29
N GLN A 23 -2.30 12.41 3.16
CA GLN A 23 -2.03 11.36 2.19
C GLN A 23 -0.66 10.72 2.47
N ILE A 24 -0.64 9.40 2.66
CA ILE A 24 0.58 8.63 2.91
C ILE A 24 0.51 7.27 2.20
N ILE A 25 1.66 6.74 1.80
CA ILE A 25 1.74 5.38 1.24
C ILE A 25 1.34 4.39 2.34
N LEU A 26 0.27 3.65 2.08
CA LEU A 26 -0.19 2.57 2.95
C LEU A 26 -0.72 1.42 2.10
N ASN A 27 -0.07 0.27 2.25
CA ASN A 27 -0.42 -0.98 1.59
C ASN A 27 0.18 -2.16 2.38
N PRO A 28 -0.14 -3.43 2.06
CA PRO A 28 0.42 -4.60 2.74
C PRO A 28 1.96 -4.64 2.85
N PHE A 29 2.70 -3.93 2.00
CA PHE A 29 4.16 -3.84 2.05
C PHE A 29 4.67 -2.54 2.71
N ARG A 30 3.78 -1.74 3.30
CA ARG A 30 4.08 -0.47 3.98
C ARG A 30 3.28 -0.38 5.27
N MET A 31 3.72 -1.10 6.29
CA MET A 31 2.95 -1.28 7.53
C MET A 31 3.32 -0.34 8.68
N LYS A 32 4.44 0.39 8.62
CA LYS A 32 4.82 1.36 9.67
C LYS A 32 3.73 2.40 9.99
N PRO A 33 3.02 2.98 9.00
CA PRO A 33 1.95 3.93 9.30
C PRO A 33 0.83 3.36 10.19
N LEU A 34 0.64 2.03 10.22
CA LEU A 34 -0.35 1.40 11.10
C LEU A 34 -0.04 1.62 12.59
N ARG A 35 1.25 1.65 12.95
CA ARG A 35 1.70 1.76 14.34
C ARG A 35 1.86 3.21 14.78
N GLU A 36 2.31 4.08 13.88
CA GLU A 36 2.67 5.45 14.23
C GLU A 36 1.60 6.45 13.80
N VAL A 37 1.22 6.44 12.51
CA VAL A 37 0.42 7.49 11.89
C VAL A 37 -1.06 7.33 12.15
N LEU A 38 -1.62 6.12 11.96
CA LEU A 38 -3.07 5.91 12.13
C LEU A 38 -3.55 6.21 13.56
N PRO A 39 -2.86 5.80 14.64
CA PRO A 39 -3.27 6.16 15.99
C PRO A 39 -3.24 7.67 16.25
N ALA A 40 -2.17 8.35 15.84
CA ALA A 40 -2.03 9.80 16.01
C ALA A 40 -3.09 10.59 15.22
N ALA A 41 -3.37 10.16 13.99
CA ALA A 41 -4.38 10.80 13.15
C ALA A 41 -5.79 10.64 13.74
N ARG A 42 -6.12 9.46 14.27
CA ARG A 42 -7.40 9.21 14.95
C ARG A 42 -7.59 10.10 16.17
N GLU A 43 -6.57 10.22 17.01
CA GLU A 43 -6.60 11.07 18.21
C GLU A 43 -6.79 12.55 17.85
N ALA A 44 -6.12 13.01 16.79
CA ALA A 44 -6.20 14.39 16.33
C ALA A 44 -7.43 14.70 15.45
N GLY A 45 -8.26 13.70 15.11
CA GLY A 45 -9.40 13.87 14.20
C GLY A 45 -9.01 14.15 12.74
N VAL A 46 -7.82 13.69 12.32
CA VAL A 46 -7.27 13.89 10.97
C VAL A 46 -7.59 12.67 10.09
N GLY A 47 -8.13 12.91 8.90
CA GLY A 47 -8.42 11.85 7.95
C GLY A 47 -7.17 11.30 7.26
N ILE A 48 -7.10 9.98 7.07
CA ILE A 48 -6.01 9.32 6.34
C ILE A 48 -6.49 8.83 4.97
N ILE A 49 -5.78 9.26 3.93
CA ILE A 49 -6.00 8.82 2.55
C ILE A 49 -4.80 7.96 2.13
N ALA A 50 -5.03 6.65 1.98
CA ALA A 50 -4.01 5.71 1.55
C ALA A 50 -3.71 5.85 0.05
N ARG A 51 -2.49 6.26 -0.28
CA ARG A 51 -1.98 6.33 -1.67
C ARG A 51 -1.05 5.15 -1.99
N VAL A 52 -0.80 4.95 -3.28
CA VAL A 52 -0.04 3.80 -3.83
C VAL A 52 -0.51 2.45 -3.26
N PRO A 53 -1.83 2.17 -3.23
CA PRO A 53 -2.38 1.02 -2.51
C PRO A 53 -2.00 -0.34 -3.12
N LEU A 54 -1.60 -0.35 -4.40
CA LEU A 54 -1.21 -1.56 -5.12
C LEU A 54 0.30 -1.66 -5.36
N ALA A 55 1.12 -0.85 -4.66
CA ALA A 55 2.58 -0.84 -4.79
C ALA A 55 3.04 -0.74 -6.27
N SER A 56 2.50 0.23 -7.00
CA SER A 56 2.75 0.43 -8.44
C SER A 56 2.43 -0.81 -9.31
N GLY A 57 1.39 -1.54 -8.90
CA GLY A 57 0.83 -2.70 -9.57
C GLY A 57 1.40 -4.04 -9.09
N LEU A 58 2.41 -4.03 -8.22
CA LEU A 58 3.02 -5.24 -7.69
C LEU A 58 2.00 -6.15 -6.99
N LEU A 59 1.13 -5.56 -6.16
CA LEU A 59 0.09 -6.29 -5.42
C LEU A 59 -1.13 -6.67 -6.27
N SER A 60 -1.11 -6.39 -7.58
CA SER A 60 -2.21 -6.78 -8.48
C SER A 60 -2.06 -8.19 -9.05
N GLY A 61 -0.94 -8.88 -8.78
CA GLY A 61 -0.64 -10.22 -9.32
C GLY A 61 -0.23 -10.22 -10.80
N LYS A 62 0.05 -9.05 -11.38
CA LYS A 62 0.36 -8.90 -12.81
C LYS A 62 1.83 -9.15 -13.16
N TYR A 63 2.74 -9.14 -12.18
CA TYR A 63 4.17 -9.18 -12.44
C TYR A 63 4.76 -10.53 -12.04
N THR A 64 5.73 -10.95 -12.85
CA THR A 64 6.61 -12.10 -12.66
C THR A 64 8.05 -11.61 -12.72
N LYS A 65 9.01 -12.48 -12.39
CA LYS A 65 10.45 -12.14 -12.47
C LYS A 65 10.89 -11.76 -13.89
N ASP A 66 10.20 -12.30 -14.90
CA ASP A 66 10.46 -12.05 -16.32
C ASP A 66 9.72 -10.82 -16.85
N THR A 67 8.97 -10.09 -16.01
CA THR A 67 8.22 -8.92 -16.45
C THR A 67 9.16 -7.79 -16.85
N VAL A 68 9.03 -7.34 -18.10
CA VAL A 68 9.73 -6.19 -18.65
C VAL A 68 8.73 -5.05 -18.86
N PHE A 69 9.09 -3.84 -18.42
CA PHE A 69 8.29 -2.63 -18.66
C PHE A 69 8.77 -1.91 -19.92
N ALA A 70 7.89 -1.11 -20.53
CA ALA A 70 8.26 -0.28 -21.67
C ALA A 70 9.41 0.68 -21.30
N ALA A 71 10.27 1.05 -22.27
CA ALA A 71 11.47 1.84 -22.00
C ALA A 71 11.19 3.20 -21.32
N ASN A 72 10.03 3.80 -21.58
CA ASN A 72 9.58 5.06 -21.00
C ASN A 72 8.75 4.91 -19.70
N ASP A 73 8.66 3.69 -19.16
CA ASP A 73 7.91 3.43 -17.94
C ASP A 73 8.75 3.80 -16.70
N HIS A 74 8.14 4.54 -15.78
CA HIS A 74 8.81 4.98 -14.55
C HIS A 74 9.37 3.84 -13.70
N ARG A 75 8.82 2.64 -13.81
CA ARG A 75 9.33 1.46 -13.08
C ARG A 75 10.69 0.95 -13.57
N ASN A 76 11.13 1.40 -14.75
CA ASN A 76 12.47 1.12 -15.25
C ASN A 76 13.48 2.17 -14.75
N PHE A 77 13.12 3.45 -14.79
CA PHE A 77 14.07 4.53 -14.49
C PHE A 77 14.00 5.07 -13.05
N ASN A 78 13.02 4.64 -12.25
CA ASN A 78 12.87 5.05 -10.84
C ASN A 78 12.98 3.86 -9.86
N ARG A 79 13.62 2.76 -10.27
CA ARG A 79 13.74 1.56 -9.42
C ARG A 79 14.61 1.81 -8.18
N HIS A 80 15.51 2.78 -8.26
CA HIS A 80 16.40 3.18 -7.16
C HIS A 80 16.07 4.59 -6.63
N GLY A 81 14.94 5.19 -7.02
CA GLY A 81 14.48 6.49 -6.55
C GLY A 81 15.09 7.69 -7.27
N GLU A 82 15.50 7.54 -8.52
CA GLU A 82 16.26 8.54 -9.28
C GLU A 82 15.44 9.78 -9.73
N ALA A 83 14.11 9.67 -9.80
CA ALA A 83 13.20 10.73 -10.23
C ALA A 83 12.18 11.15 -9.15
N PHE A 84 11.79 10.23 -8.27
CA PHE A 84 10.89 10.44 -7.13
C PHE A 84 11.15 9.36 -6.06
N ASP A 85 10.63 9.53 -4.84
CA ASP A 85 10.97 8.66 -3.70
C ASP A 85 10.84 7.16 -4.06
N GLN A 86 11.85 6.38 -3.69
CA GLN A 86 11.90 4.96 -4.03
C GLN A 86 10.68 4.19 -3.49
N GLY A 87 10.11 4.65 -2.38
CA GLY A 87 8.91 4.11 -1.76
C GLY A 87 7.68 4.16 -2.66
N GLU A 88 7.63 5.07 -3.64
CA GLU A 88 6.54 5.14 -4.61
C GLU A 88 6.61 4.02 -5.66
N THR A 89 7.78 3.39 -5.83
CA THR A 89 7.97 2.29 -6.77
C THR A 89 8.10 0.98 -6.00
N PHE A 90 7.12 0.08 -6.16
CA PHE A 90 7.12 -1.23 -5.50
C PHE A 90 7.23 -1.17 -3.97
N SER A 91 6.73 -0.09 -3.36
CA SER A 91 6.85 0.18 -1.91
C SER A 91 8.29 0.40 -1.41
N GLY A 92 9.26 0.57 -2.33
CA GLY A 92 10.68 0.66 -2.00
C GLY A 92 11.40 -0.68 -1.84
N VAL A 93 10.72 -1.79 -2.14
CA VAL A 93 11.27 -3.15 -2.08
C VAL A 93 12.00 -3.46 -3.39
N ASP A 94 13.09 -4.24 -3.30
CA ASP A 94 13.71 -4.83 -4.49
C ASP A 94 12.68 -5.59 -5.35
N PHE A 95 12.74 -5.43 -6.67
CA PHE A 95 11.70 -5.96 -7.56
C PHE A 95 11.60 -7.49 -7.52
N ALA A 96 12.73 -8.20 -7.48
CA ALA A 96 12.71 -9.66 -7.45
C ALA A 96 12.11 -10.17 -6.14
N THR A 97 12.50 -9.58 -5.01
CA THR A 97 11.91 -9.88 -3.70
C THR A 97 10.42 -9.54 -3.67
N GLY A 98 10.06 -8.37 -4.20
CA GLY A 98 8.69 -7.87 -4.24
C GLY A 98 7.77 -8.77 -5.07
N VAL A 99 8.23 -9.30 -6.20
CA VAL A 99 7.44 -10.22 -7.04
C VAL A 99 7.20 -11.56 -6.32
N GLU A 100 8.22 -12.10 -5.64
CA GLU A 100 8.05 -13.32 -4.85
C GLU A 100 7.05 -13.12 -3.71
N ALA A 101 7.21 -12.03 -2.95
CA ALA A 101 6.29 -11.69 -1.87
C ALA A 101 4.87 -11.42 -2.38
N ALA A 102 4.72 -10.81 -3.56
CA ALA A 102 3.42 -10.56 -4.17
C ALA A 102 2.74 -11.86 -4.63
N ALA A 103 3.50 -12.86 -5.07
CA ALA A 103 2.97 -14.18 -5.40
C ALA A 103 2.47 -14.91 -4.15
N GLU A 104 3.22 -14.89 -3.05
CA GLU A 104 2.77 -15.42 -1.76
C GLU A 104 1.54 -14.66 -1.25
N PHE A 105 1.55 -13.32 -1.31
CA PHE A 105 0.41 -12.47 -0.94
C PHE A 105 -0.86 -12.83 -1.74
N ALA A 106 -0.73 -13.03 -3.05
CA ALA A 106 -1.85 -13.43 -3.90
C ALA A 106 -2.45 -14.77 -3.48
N ALA A 107 -1.63 -15.72 -3.00
CA ALA A 107 -2.09 -17.01 -2.50
C ALA A 107 -2.86 -16.93 -1.17
N LEU A 108 -2.77 -15.80 -0.45
CA LEU A 108 -3.55 -15.55 0.77
C LEU A 108 -4.97 -15.04 0.50
N ALA A 109 -5.33 -14.80 -0.77
CA ALA A 109 -6.64 -14.29 -1.14
C ALA A 109 -7.75 -15.30 -0.76
N PRO A 110 -8.77 -14.89 0.01
CA PRO A 110 -9.95 -15.71 0.21
C PRO A 110 -10.61 -16.04 -1.13
N GLY A 111 -11.38 -17.13 -1.17
CA GLY A 111 -12.07 -17.55 -2.39
C GLY A 111 -12.85 -16.42 -3.05
N GLY A 112 -12.60 -16.18 -4.34
CA GLY A 112 -13.26 -15.14 -5.14
C GLY A 112 -12.62 -13.75 -5.10
N TYR A 113 -11.57 -13.53 -4.31
CA TYR A 113 -10.84 -12.26 -4.29
C TYR A 113 -9.74 -12.26 -5.34
N THR A 114 -9.65 -11.17 -6.11
CA THR A 114 -8.41 -10.89 -6.85
C THR A 114 -7.32 -10.35 -5.92
N PRO A 115 -6.03 -10.46 -6.26
CA PRO A 115 -4.96 -9.89 -5.42
C PRO A 115 -5.10 -8.38 -5.20
N ALA A 116 -5.56 -7.65 -6.23
CA ALA A 116 -5.85 -6.23 -6.10
C ALA A 116 -6.99 -5.96 -5.11
N GLN A 117 -8.07 -6.74 -5.15
CA GLN A 117 -9.16 -6.64 -4.18
C GLN A 117 -8.72 -7.02 -2.77
N LEU A 118 -7.87 -8.04 -2.61
CA LEU A 118 -7.28 -8.39 -1.31
C LEU A 118 -6.51 -7.20 -0.72
N ALA A 119 -5.63 -6.56 -1.50
CA ALA A 119 -4.87 -5.40 -1.04
C ALA A 119 -5.77 -4.22 -0.66
N LEU A 120 -6.76 -3.89 -1.49
CA LEU A 120 -7.69 -2.79 -1.21
C LEU A 120 -8.58 -3.08 -0.01
N ARG A 121 -9.10 -4.31 0.11
CA ARG A 121 -9.90 -4.72 1.26
C ARG A 121 -9.08 -4.66 2.54
N TRP A 122 -7.84 -5.13 2.51
CA TRP A 122 -6.90 -5.05 3.63
C TRP A 122 -6.71 -3.61 4.10
N ILE A 123 -6.51 -2.65 3.18
CA ILE A 123 -6.33 -1.22 3.51
C ILE A 123 -7.60 -0.65 4.14
N VAL A 124 -8.77 -0.89 3.53
CA VAL A 124 -10.06 -0.38 4.02
C VAL A 124 -10.41 -0.92 5.41
N GLN A 125 -9.94 -2.13 5.75
CA GLN A 125 -10.18 -2.74 7.05
C GLN A 125 -9.28 -2.19 8.17
N GLN A 126 -8.26 -1.37 7.86
CA GLN A 126 -7.36 -0.83 8.89
C GLN A 126 -8.05 0.26 9.73
N PRO A 127 -8.06 0.15 11.07
CA PRO A 127 -8.59 1.20 11.93
C PRO A 127 -7.87 2.54 11.72
N GLY A 128 -8.61 3.58 11.33
CA GLY A 128 -8.08 4.93 11.11
C GLY A 128 -7.84 5.30 9.65
N VAL A 129 -7.98 4.36 8.71
CA VAL A 129 -8.03 4.70 7.28
C VAL A 129 -9.38 5.32 6.95
N THR A 130 -9.38 6.50 6.33
CA THR A 130 -10.60 7.20 5.91
C THR A 130 -10.96 6.86 4.48
N SER A 131 -9.98 6.78 3.59
CA SER A 131 -10.19 6.44 2.18
C SER A 131 -8.93 5.84 1.55
N VAL A 132 -9.10 5.16 0.43
CA VAL A 132 -8.02 4.64 -0.41
C VAL A 132 -8.24 5.13 -1.85
N ILE A 133 -7.16 5.53 -2.53
CA ILE A 133 -7.22 6.11 -3.87
C ILE A 133 -6.49 5.23 -4.91
N PRO A 134 -7.04 4.05 -5.27
CA PRO A 134 -6.42 3.20 -6.27
C PRO A 134 -6.56 3.80 -7.69
N GLY A 135 -5.48 3.72 -8.47
CA GLY A 135 -5.51 4.08 -9.87
C GLY A 135 -6.36 3.11 -10.70
N ALA A 136 -6.94 3.60 -11.79
CA ALA A 136 -7.67 2.81 -12.79
C ALA A 136 -7.40 3.38 -14.18
N ARG A 137 -7.18 2.50 -15.17
CA ARG A 137 -7.03 2.85 -16.59
C ARG A 137 -8.26 2.47 -17.42
N SER A 138 -9.23 1.77 -16.83
CA SER A 138 -10.50 1.45 -17.47
C SER A 138 -11.68 1.56 -16.48
N PRO A 139 -12.91 1.76 -16.96
CA PRO A 139 -14.10 1.77 -16.12
C PRO A 139 -14.29 0.47 -15.31
N GLU A 140 -13.90 -0.68 -15.86
CA GLU A 140 -13.99 -1.99 -15.21
C GLU A 140 -13.04 -2.05 -14.00
N GLN A 141 -11.82 -1.50 -14.13
CA GLN A 141 -10.89 -1.40 -13.00
C GLN A 141 -11.44 -0.49 -11.91
N ALA A 142 -12.05 0.65 -12.28
CA ALA A 142 -12.66 1.54 -11.30
C ALA A 142 -13.82 0.87 -10.54
N ARG A 143 -14.67 0.10 -11.25
CA ARG A 143 -15.72 -0.72 -10.63
C ARG A 143 -15.14 -1.78 -9.71
N ALA A 144 -14.18 -2.58 -10.17
CA ALA A 144 -13.55 -3.62 -9.36
C ALA A 144 -12.84 -3.08 -8.10
N ASN A 145 -12.19 -1.91 -8.20
CA ASN A 145 -11.60 -1.21 -7.06
C ASN A 145 -12.66 -0.81 -6.02
N THR A 146 -13.82 -0.33 -6.49
CA THR A 146 -14.94 0.07 -5.64
C THR A 146 -15.59 -1.15 -4.97
N ASP A 147 -15.72 -2.25 -5.72
CA ASP A 147 -16.30 -3.51 -5.22
C ASP A 147 -15.45 -4.11 -4.09
N ALA A 148 -14.13 -3.87 -4.08
CA ALA A 148 -13.24 -4.32 -3.00
C ALA A 148 -13.71 -3.84 -1.61
N ALA A 149 -14.31 -2.65 -1.51
CA ALA A 149 -14.82 -2.13 -0.24
C ALA A 149 -16.11 -2.83 0.23
N ARG A 150 -16.80 -3.55 -0.67
CA ARG A 150 -18.05 -4.30 -0.39
C ARG A 150 -17.79 -5.76 -0.06
N LEU A 151 -16.58 -6.24 -0.26
CA LEU A 151 -16.21 -7.61 0.06
C LEU A 151 -16.25 -7.83 1.58
N PRO A 152 -16.51 -9.08 2.03
CA PRO A 152 -16.41 -9.43 3.45
C PRO A 152 -15.09 -8.98 4.11
N GLU A 153 -15.13 -8.80 5.42
CA GLU A 153 -13.88 -8.61 6.19
C GLU A 153 -12.96 -9.81 6.01
N LEU A 154 -11.66 -9.54 5.90
CA LEU A 154 -10.62 -10.55 5.95
C LEU A 154 -10.62 -11.16 7.35
N SER A 155 -10.48 -12.48 7.43
CA SER A 155 -10.35 -13.20 8.70
C SER A 155 -9.05 -12.82 9.41
N GLU A 156 -9.03 -13.00 10.73
CA GLU A 156 -7.80 -12.81 11.52
C GLU A 156 -6.65 -13.67 11.03
N ASP A 157 -6.92 -14.90 10.58
CA ASP A 157 -5.90 -15.78 9.98
C ASP A 157 -5.28 -15.16 8.72
N THR A 158 -6.11 -14.56 7.86
CA THR A 158 -5.63 -13.89 6.64
C THR A 158 -4.80 -12.66 7.01
N LEU A 159 -5.27 -11.85 7.97
CA LEU A 159 -4.54 -10.67 8.45
C LEU A 159 -3.20 -11.04 9.10
N ALA A 160 -3.16 -12.13 9.88
CA ALA A 160 -1.96 -12.67 10.49
C ALA A 160 -0.97 -13.18 9.44
N ALA A 161 -1.44 -13.91 8.43
CA ALA A 161 -0.60 -14.38 7.34
C ALA A 161 0.01 -13.23 6.51
N ILE A 162 -0.75 -12.15 6.27
CA ILE A 162 -0.24 -10.96 5.58
C ILE A 162 0.83 -10.25 6.44
N ARG A 163 0.65 -10.17 7.77
CA ARG A 163 1.69 -9.63 8.69
C ARG A 163 2.95 -10.49 8.70
N ASP A 164 2.80 -11.81 8.81
CA ASP A 164 3.92 -12.75 8.80
C ASP A 164 4.73 -12.64 7.49
N LEU A 165 4.04 -12.55 6.34
CA LEU A 165 4.68 -12.27 5.06
C LEU A 165 5.50 -10.96 5.09
N TYR A 166 4.91 -9.89 5.61
CA TYR A 166 5.59 -8.61 5.74
C TYR A 166 6.85 -8.72 6.60
N ASP A 167 6.73 -9.31 7.80
CA ASP A 167 7.83 -9.47 8.73
C ASP A 167 8.97 -10.32 8.14
N ARG A 168 8.67 -11.39 7.39
CA ARG A 168 9.67 -12.29 6.81
C ARG A 168 10.36 -11.77 5.55
N ARG A 169 9.65 -11.03 4.69
CA ARG A 169 10.13 -10.71 3.33
C ARG A 169 10.32 -9.22 3.05
N ILE A 170 9.62 -8.35 3.77
CA ILE A 170 9.48 -6.93 3.37
C ILE A 170 10.09 -5.99 4.39
N LYS A 171 9.82 -6.21 5.67
CA LYS A 171 10.12 -5.29 6.78
C LYS A 171 11.54 -4.74 6.76
N ASP A 172 12.54 -5.60 6.64
CA ASP A 172 13.95 -5.20 6.70
C ASP A 172 14.37 -4.21 5.60
N GLN A 173 13.65 -4.18 4.47
CA GLN A 173 13.95 -3.27 3.36
C GLN A 173 13.23 -1.91 3.47
N VAL A 174 12.10 -1.84 4.19
CA VAL A 174 11.20 -0.67 4.14
C VAL A 174 10.98 0.02 5.48
N GLU A 175 10.96 -0.72 6.59
CA GLU A 175 10.49 -0.27 7.90
C GLU A 175 11.34 0.86 8.49
N SER A 176 12.66 0.80 8.29
CA SER A 176 13.58 1.83 8.78
C SER A 176 13.44 3.16 8.04
N ARG A 177 12.88 3.14 6.83
CA ARG A 177 12.83 4.29 5.91
C ARG A 177 11.49 5.00 5.93
N TRP A 178 10.39 4.26 6.06
CA TRP A 178 9.05 4.83 5.89
C TRP A 178 7.99 4.25 6.78
#